data_AF-A0A7J5B7K3-F1
#
_entry.id   AF-A0A7J5B7K3-F1
#
_cell.length_a   1.000
_cell.length_b   1.000
_cell.length_c   1.000
_cell.angle_alpha   90.00
_cell.angle_beta   90.00
_cell.angle_gamma   90.00
#
_symmetry.space_group_name_H-M   'P 1'
#
loop_
_entity.id
_entity.type
_entity.pdbx_description
1 polymer ?
#
loop_
_entity_poly.entity_id
_entity_poly.type
_entity_poly.pdbx_seq_one_letter_code
_entity_poly.pdbx_strand_id
1 'polypeptide(L)'
;MQDSSTLRRKSWRISMIVAVLGASACLGLTLYVAVRMDRALVSAEVGAPVRWMLLLFASVLGLGYFFLIFHAPGVPHTPTQLEVLGTVALCLVTALFVVFIEAVHARRSPDAQSKRVLVVGAHPDDLELACGGTVASYVDGGHQVKVLVMSRGQQGGNPSVRLREAHAGAALLGVHDVTVHDFPDTQLSNANGGMIRTIERAISTFAPTVILTHSEHDHHQDHQAVHRAVLRAGRQASSILCFESPSVTRHFNPAMFVDIDAFIDVKVKAVQTHRDQAGKPYMSSNRVRGIAAFRGAQAKCDYAEGFELVRYLQNTGGRIS
;
A
#
# COMPACT_ATOMS: atom_id res chain seq x y z
N MET A 1 26.92 -65.02 -11.34
CA MET A 1 27.19 -64.13 -10.19
C MET A 1 27.69 -62.80 -10.73
N GLN A 2 26.86 -61.76 -10.75
CA GLN A 2 27.36 -60.41 -11.02
C GLN A 2 28.19 -59.95 -9.82
N ASP A 3 29.41 -59.51 -10.08
CA ASP A 3 30.37 -59.08 -9.06
C ASP A 3 29.78 -57.92 -8.24
N SER A 4 29.55 -58.18 -6.95
CA SER A 4 29.02 -57.21 -5.97
C SER A 4 29.81 -55.88 -5.94
N SER A 5 31.07 -55.89 -6.37
CA SER A 5 31.91 -54.70 -6.48
C SER A 5 31.43 -53.73 -7.57
N THR A 6 30.92 -54.26 -8.69
CA THR A 6 30.45 -53.47 -9.84
C THR A 6 29.10 -52.81 -9.58
N LEU A 7 28.21 -53.48 -8.86
CA LEU A 7 26.92 -52.93 -8.41
C LEU A 7 27.13 -51.80 -7.38
N ARG A 8 28.06 -51.97 -6.43
CA ARG A 8 28.45 -50.89 -5.50
C ARG A 8 29.01 -49.68 -6.23
N ARG A 9 29.91 -49.86 -7.22
CA ARG A 9 30.45 -48.72 -7.99
C ARG A 9 29.40 -47.98 -8.81
N LYS A 10 28.41 -48.68 -9.39
CA LYS A 10 27.30 -48.05 -10.11
C LYS A 10 26.39 -47.26 -9.17
N SER A 11 26.01 -47.84 -8.03
CA SER A 11 25.24 -47.14 -6.99
C SER A 11 25.96 -45.88 -6.49
N TRP A 12 27.26 -45.99 -6.23
CA TRP A 12 28.08 -44.87 -5.75
C TRP A 12 28.15 -43.72 -6.76
N ARG A 13 28.34 -44.04 -8.05
CA ARG A 13 28.32 -43.04 -9.14
C ARG A 13 26.97 -42.33 -9.26
N ILE A 14 25.86 -43.06 -9.14
CA ILE A 14 24.52 -42.47 -9.21
C ILE A 14 24.26 -41.55 -8.02
N SER A 15 24.59 -41.98 -6.80
CA SER A 15 24.46 -41.15 -5.59
C SER A 15 25.32 -39.88 -5.66
N MET A 16 26.55 -39.99 -6.17
CA MET A 16 27.44 -38.83 -6.34
C MET A 16 26.91 -37.85 -7.39
N ILE A 17 26.36 -38.35 -8.51
CA ILE A 17 25.73 -37.52 -9.53
C ILE A 17 24.50 -36.80 -8.95
N VAL A 18 23.65 -37.50 -8.20
CA VAL A 18 22.45 -36.90 -7.57
C VAL A 18 22.84 -35.84 -6.55
N ALA A 19 23.87 -36.08 -5.72
CA ALA A 19 24.38 -35.10 -4.76
C ALA A 19 24.97 -33.86 -5.45
N VAL A 20 25.76 -34.03 -6.52
CA VAL A 20 26.36 -32.92 -7.28
C VAL A 20 25.28 -32.11 -8.02
N LEU A 21 24.28 -32.76 -8.60
CA LEU A 21 23.16 -32.08 -9.26
C LEU A 21 22.27 -31.35 -8.24
N GLY A 22 22.01 -31.95 -7.08
CA GLY A 22 21.27 -31.33 -5.98
C GLY A 22 21.98 -30.11 -5.40
N ALA A 23 23.30 -30.21 -5.18
CA ALA A 23 24.13 -29.10 -4.71
C ALA A 23 24.23 -27.97 -5.74
N SER A 24 24.36 -28.31 -7.03
CA SER A 24 24.36 -27.33 -8.13
C SER A 24 23.02 -26.62 -8.27
N ALA A 25 21.91 -27.33 -8.11
CA ALA A 25 20.57 -26.75 -8.13
C ALA A 25 20.32 -25.84 -6.92
N CYS A 26 20.74 -26.25 -5.71
CA CYS A 26 20.70 -25.40 -4.51
C CYS A 26 21.57 -24.15 -4.68
N LEU A 27 22.78 -24.27 -5.21
CA LEU A 27 23.66 -23.13 -5.44
C LEU A 27 23.08 -22.18 -6.51
N GLY A 28 22.53 -22.72 -7.60
CA GLY A 28 21.87 -21.93 -8.65
C GLY A 28 20.64 -21.19 -8.14
N LEU A 29 19.82 -21.84 -7.31
CA LEU A 29 18.66 -21.23 -6.67
C LEU A 29 19.08 -20.18 -5.62
N THR A 30 20.14 -20.44 -4.87
CA THR A 30 20.70 -19.50 -3.88
C THR A 30 21.29 -18.26 -4.56
N LEU A 31 22.03 -18.43 -5.66
CA LEU A 31 22.56 -17.33 -6.47
C LEU A 31 21.45 -16.55 -7.17
N TYR A 32 20.44 -17.24 -7.71
CA TYR A 32 19.26 -16.59 -8.27
C TYR A 32 18.53 -15.75 -7.23
N VAL A 33 18.33 -16.29 -6.02
CA VAL A 33 17.75 -15.58 -4.87
C VAL A 33 18.65 -14.42 -4.45
N ALA A 34 19.96 -14.58 -4.33
CA ALA A 34 20.89 -13.51 -3.95
C ALA A 34 20.89 -12.35 -4.96
N VAL A 35 20.89 -12.64 -6.27
CA VAL A 35 20.82 -11.62 -7.34
C VAL A 35 19.46 -10.90 -7.36
N ARG A 36 18.35 -11.61 -7.10
CA ARG A 36 17.02 -10.99 -6.93
C ARG A 36 16.89 -10.22 -5.61
N MET A 37 17.56 -10.67 -4.55
CA MET A 37 17.60 -10.03 -3.24
C MET A 37 18.41 -8.74 -3.26
N ASP A 38 19.49 -8.63 -4.03
CA ASP A 38 20.26 -7.38 -4.14
C ASP A 38 19.39 -6.21 -4.64
N ARG A 39 18.45 -6.48 -5.56
CA ARG A 39 17.47 -5.47 -5.99
C ARG A 39 16.38 -5.16 -4.95
N ALA A 40 16.08 -6.09 -4.04
CA ALA A 40 15.02 -5.95 -3.02
C ALA A 40 15.53 -5.45 -1.66
N LEU A 41 16.80 -5.73 -1.31
CA LEU A 41 17.43 -5.30 -0.05
C LEU A 41 17.95 -3.86 -0.15
N VAL A 42 18.36 -3.43 -1.36
CA VAL A 42 18.87 -2.09 -1.64
C VAL A 42 17.75 -1.05 -1.74
N SER A 43 16.50 -1.44 -2.04
CA SER A 43 15.37 -0.53 -1.90
C SER A 43 14.95 -0.40 -0.43
N ALA A 44 14.80 0.83 0.07
CA ALA A 44 14.44 1.13 1.45
C ALA A 44 13.00 0.71 1.85
N GLU A 45 12.29 -0.04 0.99
CA GLU A 45 10.85 -0.24 1.01
C GLU A 45 10.41 -1.61 1.58
N VAL A 46 11.35 -2.49 1.90
CA VAL A 46 11.02 -3.79 2.49
C VAL A 46 10.98 -3.65 4.01
N GLY A 47 9.77 -3.63 4.57
CA GLY A 47 9.52 -3.45 6.01
C GLY A 47 10.34 -4.39 6.89
N ALA A 48 10.67 -3.94 8.11
CA ALA A 48 11.52 -4.65 9.07
C ALA A 48 11.20 -6.16 9.26
N PRO A 49 9.94 -6.62 9.28
CA PRO A 49 9.63 -8.05 9.44
C PRO A 49 10.17 -8.90 8.29
N VAL A 50 10.07 -8.40 7.05
CA VAL A 50 10.54 -9.12 5.86
C VAL A 50 12.07 -9.17 5.83
N ARG A 51 12.76 -8.10 6.26
CA ARG A 51 14.22 -8.10 6.43
C ARG A 51 14.70 -9.14 7.45
N TRP A 52 14.06 -9.25 8.61
CA TRP A 52 14.39 -10.28 9.60
C TRP A 52 14.12 -11.69 9.09
N MET A 53 13.04 -11.88 8.34
CA MET A 53 12.70 -13.18 7.74
C MET A 53 13.71 -13.59 6.65
N LEU A 54 14.20 -12.64 5.85
CA LEU A 54 15.26 -12.84 4.87
C LEU A 54 16.60 -13.23 5.54
N LEU A 55 16.96 -12.56 6.64
CA LEU A 55 18.16 -12.89 7.42
C LEU A 55 18.06 -14.27 8.09
N LEU A 56 16.89 -14.62 8.63
CA LEU A 56 16.62 -15.95 9.18
C LEU A 56 16.75 -17.02 8.09
N PHE A 57 16.19 -16.78 6.91
CA PHE A 57 16.27 -17.69 5.77
C PHE A 57 17.71 -17.91 5.28
N ALA A 58 18.50 -16.84 5.14
CA ALA A 58 19.92 -16.94 4.79
C ALA A 58 20.73 -17.72 5.85
N SER A 59 20.37 -17.57 7.13
CA SER A 59 21.02 -18.29 8.24
C SER A 59 20.70 -19.79 8.23
N VAL A 60 19.45 -20.15 7.94
CA VAL A 60 19.02 -21.56 7.82
C VAL A 60 19.66 -22.24 6.61
N LEU A 61 19.77 -21.53 5.47
CA LEU A 61 20.52 -22.00 4.29
C LEU A 61 22.01 -22.23 4.61
N GLY A 62 22.64 -21.28 5.30
CA GLY A 62 24.05 -21.39 5.68
C GLY A 62 24.32 -22.56 6.64
N LEU A 63 23.45 -22.78 7.63
CA LEU A 63 23.55 -23.90 8.57
C LEU A 63 23.34 -25.26 7.90
N GLY A 64 22.36 -25.36 6.98
CA GLY A 64 22.12 -26.57 6.20
C GLY A 64 23.32 -26.94 5.31
N TYR A 65 23.94 -25.94 4.67
CA TYR A 65 25.11 -26.14 3.82
C TYR A 65 26.37 -26.49 4.63
N PHE A 66 26.56 -25.90 5.81
CA PHE A 66 27.66 -26.23 6.72
C PHE A 66 27.61 -27.70 7.19
N PHE A 67 26.42 -28.20 7.53
CA PHE A 67 26.23 -29.61 7.91
C PHE A 67 26.50 -30.60 6.77
N LEU A 68 26.20 -30.22 5.53
CA LEU A 68 26.49 -31.02 4.33
C LEU A 68 28.00 -31.07 4.01
N ILE A 69 28.77 -30.03 4.34
CA ILE A 69 30.22 -29.95 4.04
C ILE A 69 31.08 -30.57 5.13
N PHE A 70 30.72 -30.38 6.41
CA PHE A 70 31.61 -30.71 7.54
C PHE A 70 31.31 -32.04 8.25
N HIS A 71 30.49 -32.92 7.67
CA HIS A 71 30.36 -34.27 8.20
C HIS A 71 31.64 -35.08 7.98
N ALA A 72 32.12 -35.67 9.08
CA ALA A 72 33.44 -36.24 9.33
C ALA A 72 34.16 -36.92 8.14
N PRO A 73 35.41 -36.53 7.80
CA PRO A 73 36.19 -37.20 6.77
C PRO A 73 36.61 -38.59 7.24
N GLY A 74 36.07 -39.65 6.63
CA GLY A 74 36.56 -41.02 6.86
C GLY A 74 35.58 -42.18 6.65
N VAL A 75 34.29 -41.93 6.39
CA VAL A 75 33.31 -43.01 6.20
C VAL A 75 33.00 -43.18 4.70
N PRO A 76 33.01 -44.40 4.13
CA PRO A 76 32.58 -44.61 2.75
C PRO A 76 31.06 -44.42 2.65
N HIS A 77 30.61 -43.27 2.15
CA HIS A 77 29.20 -42.87 2.18
C HIS A 77 28.39 -43.43 1.00
N THR A 78 27.36 -44.22 1.30
CA THR A 78 26.05 -44.06 0.64
C THR A 78 25.37 -42.86 1.31
N PRO A 79 24.70 -41.96 0.57
CA PRO A 79 24.03 -40.82 1.18
C PRO A 79 23.11 -41.31 2.30
N THR A 80 23.36 -40.84 3.51
CA THR A 80 22.52 -41.22 4.64
C THR A 80 21.12 -40.66 4.42
N GLN A 81 20.07 -41.37 4.85
CA GLN A 81 18.69 -40.88 4.65
C GLN A 81 18.49 -39.45 5.19
N LEU A 82 19.25 -39.06 6.21
CA LEU A 82 19.26 -37.71 6.78
C LEU A 82 19.79 -36.63 5.81
N GLU A 83 20.84 -36.88 5.02
CA GLU A 83 21.36 -35.91 4.05
C GLU A 83 20.36 -35.64 2.92
N VAL A 84 19.70 -36.71 2.45
CA VAL A 84 18.65 -36.62 1.44
C VAL A 84 17.45 -35.86 2.00
N LEU A 85 17.02 -36.18 3.22
CA LEU A 85 15.92 -35.48 3.91
C LEU A 85 16.24 -33.99 4.13
N GLY A 86 17.46 -33.64 4.55
CA GLY A 86 17.88 -32.27 4.75
C GLY A 86 17.90 -31.45 3.45
N THR A 87 18.41 -32.05 2.37
CA THR A 87 18.42 -31.42 1.04
C THR A 87 17.00 -31.19 0.52
N VAL A 88 16.11 -32.17 0.68
CA VAL A 88 14.70 -32.05 0.28
C VAL A 88 13.99 -30.96 1.09
N ALA A 89 14.21 -30.92 2.42
CA ALA A 89 13.62 -29.88 3.27
C ALA A 89 14.09 -28.48 2.86
N LEU A 90 15.38 -28.32 2.53
CA LEU A 90 15.94 -27.04 2.09
C LEU A 90 15.35 -26.57 0.76
N CYS A 91 15.20 -27.50 -0.20
CA CYS A 91 14.54 -27.24 -1.48
C CYS A 91 13.08 -26.83 -1.28
N LEU A 92 12.33 -27.49 -0.39
CA LEU A 92 10.94 -27.17 -0.09
C LEU A 92 10.80 -25.79 0.56
N VAL A 93 11.63 -25.47 1.56
CA VAL A 93 11.62 -24.17 2.23
C VAL A 93 11.96 -23.05 1.24
N THR A 94 12.93 -23.27 0.34
CA THR A 94 13.27 -22.31 -0.71
C THR A 94 12.14 -22.15 -1.73
N ALA A 95 11.52 -23.25 -2.16
CA ALA A 95 10.40 -23.21 -3.10
C ALA A 95 9.18 -22.48 -2.50
N LEU A 96 8.84 -22.75 -1.24
CA LEU A 96 7.77 -22.04 -0.52
C LEU A 96 8.08 -20.55 -0.38
N PHE A 97 9.35 -20.19 -0.14
CA PHE A 97 9.78 -18.81 -0.06
C PHE A 97 9.66 -18.09 -1.42
N VAL A 98 10.06 -18.74 -2.52
CA VAL A 98 9.89 -18.20 -3.87
C VAL A 98 8.40 -18.01 -4.21
N VAL A 99 7.56 -19.00 -3.92
CA VAL A 99 6.11 -18.90 -4.10
C VAL A 99 5.53 -17.76 -3.26
N PHE A 100 6.01 -17.56 -2.03
CA PHE A 100 5.60 -16.44 -1.19
C PHE A 100 5.99 -15.08 -1.81
N ILE A 101 7.23 -14.92 -2.28
CA ILE A 101 7.68 -13.68 -2.94
C ILE A 101 6.90 -13.42 -4.22
N GLU A 102 6.70 -14.43 -5.05
CA GLU A 102 5.90 -14.31 -6.28
C GLU A 102 4.42 -14.06 -5.97
N ALA A 103 3.86 -14.59 -4.88
CA ALA A 103 2.51 -14.26 -4.43
C ALA A 103 2.40 -12.81 -3.92
N VAL A 104 3.43 -12.30 -3.24
CA VAL A 104 3.52 -10.89 -2.83
C VAL A 104 3.66 -9.96 -4.04
N HIS A 105 4.44 -10.35 -5.05
CA HIS A 105 4.58 -9.59 -6.29
C HIS A 105 3.32 -9.69 -7.17
N ALA A 106 2.66 -10.84 -7.26
CA ALA A 106 1.44 -11.02 -8.05
C ALA A 106 0.24 -10.27 -7.48
N ARG A 107 0.23 -10.00 -6.16
CA ARG A 107 -0.72 -9.06 -5.55
C ARG A 107 -0.51 -7.62 -6.01
N ARG A 108 0.68 -7.27 -6.51
CA ARG A 108 0.90 -5.99 -7.21
C ARG A 108 0.44 -6.18 -8.65
N SER A 109 -0.78 -5.75 -8.97
CA SER A 109 -1.27 -5.79 -10.36
C SER A 109 -0.26 -5.11 -11.30
N PRO A 110 0.24 -5.81 -12.35
CA PRO A 110 1.23 -5.27 -13.28
C PRO A 110 0.71 -4.12 -14.18
N ASP A 111 -0.58 -3.78 -14.10
CA ASP A 111 -1.28 -3.04 -15.16
C ASP A 111 -1.65 -1.58 -14.78
N ALA A 112 -1.39 -1.15 -13.54
CA ALA A 112 -1.72 0.21 -13.12
C ALA A 112 -0.57 1.17 -13.46
N GLN A 113 -0.71 1.90 -14.56
CA GLN A 113 0.04 3.15 -14.77
C GLN A 113 0.10 3.93 -13.45
N SER A 114 1.30 4.27 -12.97
CA SER A 114 1.48 4.94 -11.66
C SER A 114 0.55 6.15 -11.57
N LYS A 115 -0.43 6.06 -10.66
CA LYS A 115 -1.43 7.10 -10.47
C LYS A 115 -0.83 8.28 -9.73
N ARG A 116 -1.31 9.48 -10.09
CA ARG A 116 -1.06 10.72 -9.39
C ARG A 116 -2.38 11.21 -8.83
N VAL A 117 -2.54 11.13 -7.51
CA VAL A 117 -3.79 11.39 -6.81
C VAL A 117 -3.71 12.76 -6.15
N LEU A 118 -4.58 13.67 -6.57
CA LEU A 118 -4.74 14.97 -5.92
C LEU A 118 -5.92 14.90 -4.97
N VAL A 119 -5.70 15.07 -3.67
CA VAL A 119 -6.76 15.20 -2.67
C VAL A 119 -6.97 16.66 -2.34
N VAL A 120 -8.21 17.11 -2.34
CA VAL A 120 -8.57 18.50 -2.01
C VAL A 120 -9.59 18.51 -0.89
N GLY A 121 -9.16 18.94 0.30
CA GLY A 121 -9.99 19.15 1.48
C GLY A 121 -10.19 20.64 1.80
N ALA A 122 -11.16 20.93 2.64
CA ALA A 122 -11.44 22.28 3.14
C ALA A 122 -10.67 22.55 4.44
N HIS A 123 -10.59 21.56 5.34
CA HIS A 123 -10.05 21.71 6.68
C HIS A 123 -9.02 20.62 7.04
N PRO A 124 -8.15 20.89 8.04
CA PRO A 124 -7.26 19.89 8.62
C PRO A 124 -8.03 18.78 9.34
N ASP A 125 -8.18 17.61 8.70
CA ASP A 125 -8.83 16.36 9.16
C ASP A 125 -9.65 15.67 8.05
N ASP A 126 -10.10 16.45 7.04
CA ASP A 126 -10.96 15.98 5.96
C ASP A 126 -10.36 14.76 5.21
N LEU A 127 -9.05 14.80 4.93
CA LEU A 127 -8.33 13.73 4.25
C LEU A 127 -8.47 12.40 5.01
N GLU A 128 -8.07 12.40 6.28
CA GLU A 128 -7.97 11.21 7.11
C GLU A 128 -9.34 10.64 7.42
N LEU A 129 -10.33 11.51 7.69
CA LEU A 129 -11.69 11.10 7.95
C LEU A 129 -12.35 10.47 6.72
N ALA A 130 -12.24 11.14 5.57
CA ALA A 130 -13.05 10.79 4.41
C ALA A 130 -12.42 9.75 3.49
N CYS A 131 -11.10 9.80 3.29
CA CYS A 131 -10.41 8.91 2.33
C CYS A 131 -9.05 8.39 2.81
N GLY A 132 -8.78 8.41 4.12
CA GLY A 132 -7.48 8.02 4.67
C GLY A 132 -7.06 6.59 4.33
N GLY A 133 -8.00 5.64 4.30
CA GLY A 133 -7.70 4.25 3.95
C GLY A 133 -7.35 4.10 2.47
N THR A 134 -8.12 4.75 1.59
CA THR A 134 -7.87 4.79 0.15
C THR A 134 -6.54 5.43 -0.17
N VAL A 135 -6.19 6.52 0.52
CA VAL A 135 -4.93 7.22 0.32
C VAL A 135 -3.74 6.37 0.78
N ALA A 136 -3.84 5.72 1.95
CA ALA A 136 -2.81 4.77 2.39
C ALA A 136 -2.63 3.61 1.40
N SER A 137 -3.74 3.10 0.83
CA SER A 137 -3.69 2.08 -0.22
C SER A 137 -3.00 2.58 -1.50
N TYR A 138 -3.26 3.83 -1.92
CA TYR A 138 -2.55 4.41 -3.05
C TYR A 138 -1.04 4.51 -2.80
N VAL A 139 -0.64 4.98 -1.62
CA VAL A 139 0.78 5.09 -1.25
C VAL A 139 1.45 3.72 -1.19
N ASP A 140 0.83 2.73 -0.56
CA ASP A 140 1.34 1.35 -0.49
C ASP A 140 1.49 0.71 -1.89
N GLY A 141 0.59 1.07 -2.82
CA GLY A 141 0.66 0.70 -4.22
C GLY A 141 1.74 1.43 -5.05
N GLY A 142 2.56 2.29 -4.43
CA GLY A 142 3.61 3.06 -5.11
C GLY A 142 3.08 4.21 -5.97
N HIS A 143 1.87 4.68 -5.70
CA HIS A 143 1.27 5.84 -6.36
C HIS A 143 1.66 7.14 -5.65
N GLN A 144 1.66 8.25 -6.39
CA GLN A 144 1.98 9.56 -5.83
C GLN A 144 0.70 10.23 -5.34
N VAL A 145 0.74 10.80 -4.14
CA VAL A 145 -0.38 11.54 -3.56
C VAL A 145 0.06 12.95 -3.19
N LYS A 146 -0.72 13.95 -3.64
CA LYS A 146 -0.60 15.36 -3.25
C LYS A 146 -1.89 15.79 -2.57
N VAL A 147 -1.78 16.49 -1.45
CA VAL A 147 -2.93 16.97 -0.67
C VAL A 147 -2.93 18.48 -0.60
N LEU A 148 -4.08 19.08 -0.90
CA LEU A 148 -4.36 20.49 -0.64
C LEU A 148 -5.44 20.60 0.42
N VAL A 149 -5.19 21.41 1.44
CA VAL A 149 -6.19 21.81 2.44
C VAL A 149 -6.42 23.31 2.29
N MET A 150 -7.66 23.74 2.06
CA MET A 150 -7.91 25.14 1.67
C MET A 150 -7.82 26.13 2.84
N SER A 151 -8.15 25.72 4.06
CA SER A 151 -8.04 26.56 5.26
C SER A 151 -7.21 25.90 6.34
N ARG A 152 -6.83 26.69 7.36
CA ARG A 152 -6.21 26.16 8.58
C ARG A 152 -7.23 25.73 9.64
N GLY A 153 -8.53 25.82 9.34
CA GLY A 153 -9.59 25.48 10.28
C GLY A 153 -9.64 26.40 11.51
N GLN A 154 -9.40 27.71 11.29
CA GLN A 154 -9.27 28.76 12.31
C GLN A 154 -10.48 28.87 13.25
N GLN A 155 -11.69 28.51 12.80
CA GLN A 155 -12.93 28.53 13.58
C GLN A 155 -13.21 27.19 14.28
N GLY A 156 -12.55 26.11 13.86
CA GLY A 156 -12.71 24.78 14.44
C GLY A 156 -11.78 24.50 15.62
N GLY A 157 -10.76 25.32 15.85
CA GLY A 157 -9.80 25.19 16.95
C GLY A 157 -8.50 25.94 16.68
N ASN A 158 -7.37 25.54 17.28
CA ASN A 158 -6.13 26.30 17.15
C ASN A 158 -5.45 26.05 15.79
N PRO A 159 -5.36 27.05 14.89
CA PRO A 159 -4.89 26.83 13.52
C PRO A 159 -3.42 26.40 13.43
N SER A 160 -2.56 26.83 14.37
CA SER A 160 -1.17 26.39 14.40
C SER A 160 -1.02 24.94 14.86
N VAL A 161 -1.90 24.48 15.75
CA VAL A 161 -1.96 23.07 16.17
C VAL A 161 -2.50 22.22 15.03
N ARG A 162 -3.68 22.59 14.49
CA ARG A 162 -4.33 21.87 13.40
C ARG A 162 -3.46 21.74 12.16
N LEU A 163 -2.66 22.76 11.81
CA LEU A 163 -1.67 22.67 10.74
C LEU A 163 -0.68 21.52 10.97
N ARG A 164 -0.11 21.40 12.18
CA ARG A 164 0.84 20.34 12.51
C ARG A 164 0.16 18.97 12.53
N GLU A 165 -1.08 18.91 13.01
CA GLU A 165 -1.87 17.69 13.04
C GLU A 165 -2.20 17.18 11.62
N ALA A 166 -2.49 18.08 10.68
CA ALA A 166 -2.68 17.73 9.26
C ALA A 166 -1.44 17.06 8.66
N HIS A 167 -0.27 17.63 8.90
CA HIS A 167 0.98 17.05 8.42
C HIS A 167 1.30 15.72 9.11
N ALA A 168 1.02 15.60 10.41
CA ALA A 168 1.25 14.37 11.16
C ALA A 168 0.30 13.23 10.72
N GLY A 169 -0.99 13.53 10.53
CA GLY A 169 -1.99 12.57 10.07
C GLY A 169 -1.69 12.08 8.66
N ALA A 170 -1.41 13.01 7.74
CA ALA A 170 -0.98 12.67 6.38
C ALA A 170 0.31 11.83 6.34
N ALA A 171 1.30 12.15 7.18
CA ALA A 171 2.54 11.38 7.27
C ALA A 171 2.30 9.94 7.75
N LEU A 172 1.33 9.69 8.64
CA LEU A 172 0.95 8.33 9.02
C LEU A 172 0.36 7.54 7.85
N LEU A 173 -0.31 8.21 6.92
CA LEU A 173 -0.80 7.61 5.66
C LEU A 173 0.30 7.48 4.59
N GLY A 174 1.53 7.90 4.88
CA GLY A 174 2.66 7.90 3.95
C GLY A 174 2.65 9.04 2.94
N VAL A 175 1.84 10.09 3.16
CA VAL A 175 1.78 11.27 2.31
C VAL A 175 2.71 12.36 2.84
N HIS A 176 3.61 12.85 1.98
CA HIS A 176 4.56 13.90 2.33
C HIS A 176 4.34 15.22 1.57
N ASP A 177 3.61 15.20 0.45
CA ASP A 177 3.28 16.39 -0.34
C ASP A 177 1.93 16.96 0.11
N VAL A 178 1.94 17.67 1.23
CA VAL A 178 0.76 18.32 1.80
C VAL A 178 0.96 19.82 1.83
N THR A 179 0.00 20.57 1.28
CA THR A 179 -0.03 22.03 1.35
C THR A 179 -1.32 22.49 2.03
N VAL A 180 -1.18 23.19 3.16
CA VAL A 180 -2.30 23.83 3.87
C VAL A 180 -2.30 25.32 3.57
N HIS A 181 -3.37 25.79 2.94
CA HIS A 181 -3.60 27.18 2.60
C HIS A 181 -4.29 27.95 3.74
N ASP A 182 -4.31 29.27 3.63
CA ASP A 182 -4.83 30.18 4.65
C ASP A 182 -6.05 30.95 4.12
N PHE A 183 -6.89 30.29 3.31
CA PHE A 183 -8.19 30.87 2.95
C PHE A 183 -9.08 30.98 4.21
N PRO A 184 -10.02 31.95 4.24
CA PRO A 184 -10.82 32.20 5.43
C PRO A 184 -11.79 31.05 5.70
N ASP A 185 -11.52 30.28 6.77
CA ASP A 185 -12.40 29.23 7.29
C ASP A 185 -13.80 29.78 7.57
N THR A 186 -14.81 28.95 7.32
CA THR A 186 -16.25 29.21 7.28
C THR A 186 -16.72 30.16 6.16
N GLN A 187 -15.80 30.69 5.36
CA GLN A 187 -16.05 31.68 4.31
C GLN A 187 -15.35 31.32 2.99
N LEU A 188 -15.07 30.03 2.73
CA LEU A 188 -14.37 29.62 1.51
C LEU A 188 -15.13 30.01 0.23
N SER A 189 -16.46 30.13 0.30
CA SER A 189 -17.28 30.66 -0.81
C SER A 189 -16.82 32.04 -1.29
N ASN A 190 -16.32 32.89 -0.39
CA ASN A 190 -15.86 34.25 -0.69
C ASN A 190 -14.48 34.24 -1.36
N ALA A 191 -13.72 33.15 -1.20
CA ALA A 191 -12.37 32.99 -1.74
C ALA A 191 -12.32 32.10 -3.00
N ASN A 192 -13.46 31.82 -3.63
CA ASN A 192 -13.60 30.84 -4.72
C ASN A 192 -12.58 31.05 -5.86
N GLY A 193 -12.39 32.28 -6.34
CA GLY A 193 -11.42 32.57 -7.41
C GLY A 193 -9.97 32.25 -7.01
N GLY A 194 -9.61 32.44 -5.73
CA GLY A 194 -8.29 32.07 -5.21
C GLY A 194 -8.11 30.56 -5.10
N MET A 195 -9.14 29.85 -4.62
CA MET A 195 -9.13 28.39 -4.56
C MET A 195 -9.01 27.76 -5.95
N ILE A 196 -9.80 28.23 -6.92
CA ILE A 196 -9.74 27.72 -8.31
C ILE A 196 -8.32 27.86 -8.88
N ARG A 197 -7.70 29.04 -8.78
CA ARG A 197 -6.32 29.24 -9.28
C ARG A 197 -5.29 28.35 -8.58
N THR A 198 -5.49 28.11 -7.29
CA THR A 198 -4.62 27.23 -6.48
C THR A 198 -4.73 25.78 -6.96
N ILE A 199 -5.96 25.30 -7.17
CA ILE A 199 -6.23 23.95 -7.65
C ILE A 199 -5.77 23.80 -9.11
N GLU A 200 -6.00 24.78 -9.98
CA GLU A 200 -5.52 24.78 -11.37
C GLU A 200 -3.98 24.69 -11.44
N ARG A 201 -3.27 25.41 -10.56
CA ARG A 201 -1.81 25.30 -10.47
C ARG A 201 -1.36 23.92 -10.01
N ALA A 202 -2.03 23.33 -9.03
CA ALA A 202 -1.72 21.96 -8.61
C ALA A 202 -1.99 20.96 -9.73
N ILE A 203 -3.11 21.11 -10.45
CA ILE A 203 -3.43 20.26 -11.61
C ILE A 203 -2.38 20.40 -12.71
N SER A 204 -1.93 21.61 -13.05
CA SER A 204 -0.96 21.80 -14.13
C SER A 204 0.44 21.29 -13.77
N THR A 205 0.85 21.43 -12.51
CA THR A 205 2.20 21.02 -12.05
C THR A 205 2.28 19.54 -11.69
N PHE A 206 1.22 18.99 -11.11
CA PHE A 206 1.18 17.59 -10.66
C PHE A 206 0.55 16.65 -11.70
N ALA A 207 -0.24 17.19 -12.64
CA ALA A 207 -0.94 16.42 -13.67
C ALA A 207 -1.69 15.20 -13.10
N PRO A 208 -2.61 15.35 -12.14
CA PRO A 208 -3.27 14.23 -11.48
C PRO A 208 -4.08 13.38 -12.46
N THR A 209 -4.03 12.06 -12.29
CA THR A 209 -4.90 11.12 -13.01
C THR A 209 -6.21 10.88 -12.26
N VAL A 210 -6.25 11.18 -10.96
CA VAL A 210 -7.44 11.10 -10.10
C VAL A 210 -7.46 12.32 -9.17
N ILE A 211 -8.62 12.95 -9.03
CA ILE A 211 -8.86 13.96 -8.00
C ILE A 211 -9.89 13.44 -7.01
N LEU A 212 -9.58 13.49 -5.71
CA LEU A 212 -10.49 13.19 -4.62
C LEU A 212 -10.91 14.51 -3.96
N THR A 213 -12.22 14.73 -3.76
CA THR A 213 -12.75 15.96 -3.16
C THR A 213 -14.06 15.70 -2.42
N HIS A 214 -14.62 16.75 -1.81
CA HIS A 214 -15.93 16.73 -1.16
C HIS A 214 -17.08 16.40 -2.12
N SER A 215 -18.16 15.82 -1.59
CA SER A 215 -19.43 15.61 -2.30
C SER A 215 -20.26 16.89 -2.41
N GLU A 216 -21.12 16.99 -3.42
CA GLU A 216 -22.14 18.04 -3.50
C GLU A 216 -23.24 17.89 -2.43
N HIS A 217 -23.42 16.66 -1.92
CA HIS A 217 -24.41 16.28 -0.91
C HIS A 217 -23.93 16.51 0.53
N ASP A 218 -22.85 17.28 0.70
CA ASP A 218 -22.33 17.73 1.97
C ASP A 218 -23.04 19.02 2.43
N HIS A 219 -23.47 19.09 3.69
CA HIS A 219 -24.15 20.29 4.20
C HIS A 219 -23.18 21.39 4.68
N HIS A 220 -21.89 21.09 4.87
CA HIS A 220 -20.92 22.07 5.30
C HIS A 220 -20.59 23.02 4.14
N GLN A 221 -20.82 24.32 4.31
CA GLN A 221 -20.74 25.31 3.23
C GLN A 221 -19.35 25.38 2.59
N ASP A 222 -18.29 25.19 3.39
CA ASP A 222 -16.91 25.16 2.90
C ASP A 222 -16.60 23.91 2.08
N HIS A 223 -17.16 22.76 2.44
CA HIS A 223 -17.02 21.52 1.66
C HIS A 223 -17.68 21.70 0.29
N GLN A 224 -18.87 22.30 0.25
CA GLN A 224 -19.54 22.66 -1.00
C GLN A 224 -18.75 23.67 -1.84
N ALA A 225 -18.10 24.65 -1.19
CA ALA A 225 -17.28 25.63 -1.89
C ALA A 225 -16.05 24.98 -2.54
N VAL A 226 -15.37 24.08 -1.82
CA VAL A 226 -14.25 23.29 -2.34
C VAL A 226 -14.69 22.36 -3.46
N HIS A 227 -15.82 21.65 -3.30
CA HIS A 227 -16.41 20.82 -4.34
C HIS A 227 -16.58 21.61 -5.65
N ARG A 228 -17.26 22.77 -5.59
CA ARG A 228 -17.47 23.63 -6.76
C ARG A 228 -16.15 24.14 -7.36
N ALA A 229 -15.18 24.52 -6.54
CA ALA A 229 -13.87 24.99 -7.00
C ALA A 229 -13.12 23.87 -7.75
N VAL A 230 -13.12 22.65 -7.22
CA VAL A 230 -12.53 21.47 -7.86
C VAL A 230 -13.20 21.17 -9.20
N LEU A 231 -14.53 21.20 -9.29
CA LEU A 231 -15.23 20.96 -10.56
C LEU A 231 -14.88 21.99 -11.64
N ARG A 232 -14.67 23.25 -11.26
CA ARG A 232 -14.27 24.32 -12.20
C ARG A 232 -12.82 24.18 -12.65
N ALA A 233 -11.91 23.95 -11.71
CA ALA A 233 -10.49 23.77 -11.99
C ALA A 233 -10.21 22.47 -12.77
N GLY A 234 -10.83 21.37 -12.35
CA GLY A 234 -10.69 20.02 -12.90
C GLY A 234 -11.61 19.71 -14.07
N ARG A 235 -12.08 20.70 -14.82
CA ARG A 235 -13.00 20.50 -15.97
C ARG A 235 -12.44 19.56 -17.05
N GLN A 236 -11.12 19.45 -17.15
CA GLN A 236 -10.42 18.53 -18.08
C GLN A 236 -9.85 17.29 -17.38
N ALA A 237 -10.02 17.14 -16.06
CA ALA A 237 -9.54 15.97 -15.34
C ALA A 237 -10.41 14.76 -15.68
N SER A 238 -9.77 13.64 -16.01
CA SER A 238 -10.45 12.41 -16.46
C SER A 238 -11.21 11.69 -15.34
N SER A 239 -10.76 11.83 -14.10
CA SER A 239 -11.37 11.18 -12.94
C SER A 239 -11.48 12.15 -11.77
N ILE A 240 -12.71 12.39 -11.31
CA ILE A 240 -13.02 13.16 -10.10
C ILE A 240 -13.99 12.31 -9.27
N LEU A 241 -13.56 11.95 -8.07
CA LEU A 241 -14.30 11.13 -7.11
C LEU A 241 -14.60 11.96 -5.87
N CYS A 242 -15.80 11.82 -5.35
CA CYS A 242 -16.29 12.58 -4.21
C CYS A 242 -16.38 11.68 -2.97
N PHE A 243 -15.61 11.98 -1.94
CA PHE A 243 -15.52 11.15 -0.72
C PHE A 243 -16.66 11.42 0.27
N GLU A 244 -16.85 10.48 1.19
CA GLU A 244 -17.79 10.56 2.31
C GLU A 244 -17.18 11.30 3.50
N SER A 245 -17.48 12.59 3.66
CA SER A 245 -17.14 13.35 4.88
C SER A 245 -18.16 13.07 6.01
N PRO A 246 -17.87 13.46 7.27
CA PRO A 246 -18.85 13.35 8.36
C PRO A 246 -20.14 14.19 8.18
N SER A 247 -20.13 15.19 7.30
CA SER A 247 -21.24 16.13 7.08
C SER A 247 -22.06 15.82 5.83
N VAL A 248 -21.79 14.70 5.15
CA VAL A 248 -22.68 14.26 4.07
C VAL A 248 -24.09 13.98 4.57
N THR A 249 -25.06 14.23 3.72
CA THR A 249 -26.47 13.93 4.00
C THR A 249 -26.84 12.53 3.51
N ARG A 250 -28.07 12.10 3.80
CA ARG A 250 -28.65 10.84 3.25
C ARG A 250 -28.65 10.76 1.72
N HIS A 251 -28.43 11.88 1.03
CA HIS A 251 -28.38 11.92 -0.43
C HIS A 251 -27.04 11.44 -0.98
N PHE A 252 -25.99 11.34 -0.14
CA PHE A 252 -24.73 10.75 -0.55
C PHE A 252 -24.91 9.28 -0.93
N ASN A 253 -24.68 8.99 -2.21
CA ASN A 253 -24.97 7.70 -2.81
C ASN A 253 -23.74 7.18 -3.58
N PRO A 254 -22.78 6.54 -2.88
CA PRO A 254 -21.53 6.12 -3.50
C PRO A 254 -21.77 5.03 -4.55
N ALA A 255 -21.14 5.19 -5.72
CA ALA A 255 -21.18 4.23 -6.81
C ALA A 255 -19.88 3.43 -6.95
N MET A 256 -18.82 3.86 -6.27
CA MET A 256 -17.53 3.19 -6.22
C MET A 256 -17.13 2.95 -4.76
N PHE A 257 -16.52 1.80 -4.50
CA PHE A 257 -16.00 1.42 -3.20
C PHE A 257 -14.53 1.06 -3.34
N VAL A 258 -13.73 1.48 -2.38
CA VAL A 258 -12.33 1.08 -2.24
C VAL A 258 -12.22 0.22 -1.00
N ASP A 259 -11.75 -1.02 -1.16
CA ASP A 259 -11.40 -1.90 -0.06
C ASP A 259 -10.24 -1.29 0.75
N ILE A 260 -10.45 -1.15 2.06
CA ILE A 260 -9.46 -0.61 2.99
C ILE A 260 -9.20 -1.55 4.17
N ASP A 261 -9.43 -2.86 4.02
CA ASP A 261 -9.28 -3.85 5.10
C ASP A 261 -7.87 -3.81 5.70
N ALA A 262 -6.85 -3.76 4.84
CA ALA A 262 -5.45 -3.65 5.26
C ALA A 262 -5.07 -2.26 5.82
N PHE A 263 -5.93 -1.24 5.68
CA PHE A 263 -5.60 0.16 5.92
C PHE A 263 -6.49 0.84 6.98
N ILE A 264 -7.50 0.15 7.52
CA ILE A 264 -8.42 0.73 8.52
C ILE A 264 -7.68 1.18 9.78
N ASP A 265 -6.66 0.44 10.21
CA ASP A 265 -5.92 0.76 11.45
C ASP A 265 -5.05 2.01 11.28
N VAL A 266 -4.41 2.17 10.12
CA VAL A 266 -3.62 3.38 9.84
C VAL A 266 -4.52 4.59 9.66
N LYS A 267 -5.70 4.42 9.03
CA LYS A 267 -6.74 5.45 8.97
C LYS A 267 -7.15 5.93 10.36
N VAL A 268 -7.49 5.01 11.27
CA VAL A 268 -7.90 5.35 12.64
C VAL A 268 -6.78 6.08 13.38
N LYS A 269 -5.53 5.62 13.26
CA LYS A 269 -4.38 6.31 13.89
C LYS A 269 -4.16 7.71 13.33
N ALA A 270 -4.34 7.89 12.01
CA ALA A 270 -4.23 9.18 11.35
C ALA A 270 -5.33 10.15 11.81
N VAL A 271 -6.59 9.70 11.93
CA VAL A 271 -7.66 10.53 12.51
C VAL A 271 -7.33 10.95 13.96
N GLN A 272 -6.75 10.04 14.75
CA GLN A 272 -6.39 10.30 16.15
C GLN A 272 -5.23 11.29 16.34
N THR A 273 -4.52 11.70 15.29
CA THR A 273 -3.53 12.79 15.41
C THR A 273 -4.17 14.16 15.58
N HIS A 274 -5.44 14.31 15.19
CA HIS A 274 -6.21 15.56 15.28
C HIS A 274 -6.77 15.76 16.69
N ARG A 275 -5.88 15.92 17.68
CA ARG A 275 -6.23 16.02 19.11
C ARG A 275 -7.02 17.27 19.43
N ASP A 276 -6.75 18.37 18.72
CA ASP A 276 -7.52 19.61 18.81
C ASP A 276 -9.01 19.39 18.50
N GLN A 277 -9.32 18.33 17.75
CA GLN A 277 -10.68 17.97 17.34
C GLN A 277 -11.25 16.75 18.09
N ALA A 278 -10.49 16.14 19.02
CA ALA A 278 -10.81 14.84 19.63
C ALA A 278 -12.15 14.78 20.39
N GLY A 279 -12.68 15.91 20.85
CA GLY A 279 -13.98 15.97 21.53
C GLY A 279 -15.18 15.76 20.62
N LYS A 280 -14.98 15.75 19.29
CA LYS A 280 -16.07 15.64 18.32
C LYS A 280 -16.44 14.17 18.08
N PRO A 281 -17.73 13.78 18.09
CA PRO A 281 -18.13 12.37 17.97
C PRO A 281 -17.61 11.66 16.72
N TYR A 282 -17.45 12.38 15.61
CA TYR A 282 -16.93 11.84 14.35
C TYR A 282 -15.44 11.51 14.37
N MET A 283 -14.67 12.01 15.34
CA MET A 283 -13.26 11.67 15.52
C MET A 283 -13.04 10.34 16.25
N SER A 284 -14.10 9.75 16.81
CA SER A 284 -13.97 8.49 17.55
C SER A 284 -13.62 7.32 16.62
N SER A 285 -12.72 6.45 17.06
CA SER A 285 -12.33 5.23 16.34
C SER A 285 -13.54 4.36 15.99
N ASN A 286 -14.50 4.26 16.91
CA ASN A 286 -15.74 3.50 16.69
C ASN A 286 -16.57 4.08 15.54
N ARG A 287 -16.67 5.40 15.41
CA ARG A 287 -17.41 6.02 14.31
C ARG A 287 -16.68 5.87 12.99
N VAL A 288 -15.36 6.06 12.97
CA VAL A 288 -14.53 5.84 11.78
C VAL A 288 -14.67 4.40 11.27
N ARG A 289 -14.53 3.41 12.15
CA ARG A 289 -14.71 1.99 11.79
C ARG A 289 -16.15 1.65 11.42
N GLY A 290 -17.13 2.22 12.12
CA GLY A 290 -18.55 1.95 11.85
C GLY A 290 -18.98 2.40 10.45
N ILE A 291 -18.55 3.57 10.00
CA ILE A 291 -18.82 4.05 8.64
C ILE A 291 -18.11 3.15 7.62
N ALA A 292 -16.82 2.86 7.83
CA ALA A 292 -16.07 2.00 6.94
C ALA A 292 -16.67 0.59 6.83
N ALA A 293 -17.14 0.01 7.94
CA ALA A 293 -17.79 -1.30 7.98
C ALA A 293 -19.14 -1.29 7.27
N PHE A 294 -19.92 -0.21 7.42
CA PHE A 294 -21.18 -0.06 6.69
C PHE A 294 -20.95 -0.08 5.17
N ARG A 295 -19.94 0.66 4.69
CA ARG A 295 -19.56 0.64 3.27
C ARG A 295 -18.93 -0.69 2.85
N GLY A 296 -18.16 -1.33 3.73
CA GLY A 296 -17.62 -2.68 3.53
C GLY A 296 -18.71 -3.71 3.24
N ALA A 297 -19.82 -3.69 4.00
CA ALA A 297 -20.96 -4.57 3.78
C ALA A 297 -21.62 -4.38 2.40
N GLN A 298 -21.63 -3.14 1.88
CA GLN A 298 -22.09 -2.85 0.52
C GLN A 298 -21.08 -3.38 -0.52
N ALA A 299 -19.78 -3.24 -0.26
CA ALA A 299 -18.69 -3.63 -1.12
C ALA A 299 -18.30 -5.13 -1.08
N LYS A 300 -18.82 -5.88 -0.10
CA LYS A 300 -18.47 -7.30 0.18
C LYS A 300 -17.03 -7.50 0.70
N CYS A 301 -16.56 -6.58 1.54
CA CYS A 301 -15.34 -6.68 2.37
C CYS A 301 -15.64 -6.22 3.82
N ASP A 302 -14.66 -6.28 4.72
CA ASP A 302 -14.90 -5.87 6.12
C ASP A 302 -15.00 -4.35 6.26
N TYR A 303 -14.21 -3.60 5.51
CA TYR A 303 -14.09 -2.15 5.54
C TYR A 303 -13.88 -1.59 4.13
N ALA A 304 -14.69 -0.60 3.75
CA ALA A 304 -14.52 0.15 2.51
C ALA A 304 -14.71 1.65 2.72
N GLU A 305 -14.19 2.44 1.78
CA GLU A 305 -14.56 3.84 1.61
C GLU A 305 -15.39 4.00 0.34
N GLY A 306 -16.52 4.72 0.46
CA GLY A 306 -17.43 4.97 -0.64
C GLY A 306 -17.15 6.30 -1.34
N PHE A 307 -17.30 6.31 -2.67
CA PHE A 307 -17.14 7.51 -3.49
C PHE A 307 -18.31 7.69 -4.46
N GLU A 308 -18.81 8.92 -4.53
CA GLU A 308 -19.63 9.39 -5.63
C GLU A 308 -18.76 9.73 -6.84
N LEU A 309 -19.30 9.51 -8.04
CA LEU A 309 -18.57 9.69 -9.29
C LEU A 309 -19.07 10.94 -10.01
N VAL A 310 -18.22 11.95 -10.13
CA VAL A 310 -18.45 13.03 -11.10
C VAL A 310 -18.08 12.52 -12.50
N ARG A 311 -16.92 11.84 -12.58
CA ARG A 311 -16.46 11.09 -13.75
C ARG A 311 -15.33 10.16 -13.33
N TYR A 312 -15.20 9.04 -14.03
CA TYR A 312 -14.11 8.10 -13.85
C TYR A 312 -13.71 7.52 -15.21
N LEU A 313 -12.43 7.63 -15.54
CA LEU A 313 -11.86 6.98 -16.72
C LEU A 313 -11.05 5.77 -16.28
N GLN A 314 -11.57 4.58 -16.58
CA GLN A 314 -10.81 3.34 -16.44
C GLN A 314 -9.94 3.14 -17.68
N ASN A 315 -8.63 3.19 -17.50
CA ASN A 315 -7.70 2.84 -18.57
C ASN A 315 -7.48 1.32 -18.54
N THR A 316 -8.08 0.59 -19.49
CA THR A 316 -8.00 -0.87 -19.57
C THR A 316 -6.79 -1.35 -20.39
N GLY A 317 -5.85 -0.46 -20.72
CA GLY A 317 -4.63 -0.79 -21.48
C GLY A 317 -4.87 -1.15 -22.96
N GLY A 318 -6.10 -1.46 -23.35
CA GLY A 318 -6.50 -1.71 -24.72
C GLY A 318 -6.72 -0.41 -25.48
N ARG A 319 -5.78 -0.06 -26.38
CA ARG A 319 -6.14 0.82 -27.51
C ARG A 319 -7.19 0.07 -28.33
N ILE A 320 -8.43 0.55 -28.31
CA ILE A 320 -9.35 0.27 -29.41
C ILE A 320 -8.84 1.13 -30.57
N SER A 321 -7.99 0.53 -31.40
CA SER A 321 -7.59 1.08 -32.69
C SER A 321 -8.74 1.04 -33.67
#